data_AF-A0A2E9XBK5-F1
#
_entry.id   AF-A0A2E9XBK5-F1
#
_cell.length_a   1.000
_cell.length_b   1.000
_cell.length_c   1.000
_cell.angle_alpha   90.00
_cell.angle_beta   90.00
_cell.angle_gamma   90.00
#
_symmetry.space_group_name_H-M   'P 1'
#
loop_
_entity.id
_entity.type
_entity.pdbx_description
1 polymer ?
#
loop_
_entity_poly.entity_id
_entity_poly.type
_entity_poly.pdbx_seq_one_letter_code
_entity_poly.pdbx_strand_id
1 'polypeptide(L)'
;MKLEAPSIVELHIGDEPQVWKNLGFRVENKRCRVGTIDLVFDQGSKGSGIHSWVLQNAKSPNFGSIKTMSQDFLSTEVASDHPNGCFGIDHVVMRVPEFSRGRMALEKIGALVGEPEAISKSGPTILRSAVNMGEVVLELIGPEELDPIASWALWGLVMSVREVDECAKLLGPAVGKVKPAVQKNKCITTVRKEAGASAAIAFLGPPAK
;
A
#
# COMPACT_ATOMS: atom_id res chain seq x y z
N MET A 1 -17.33 25.31 -2.76
CA MET A 1 -16.74 24.14 -3.44
C MET A 1 -16.59 23.04 -2.41
N LYS A 2 -17.11 21.83 -2.65
CA LYS A 2 -16.64 20.66 -1.91
C LYS A 2 -15.17 20.49 -2.26
N LEU A 3 -14.27 20.42 -1.28
CA LEU A 3 -12.96 19.86 -1.56
C LEU A 3 -13.21 18.40 -1.96
N GLU A 4 -12.70 18.01 -3.12
CA GLU A 4 -12.63 16.60 -3.48
C GLU A 4 -11.69 15.91 -2.50
N ALA A 5 -12.05 14.70 -2.08
CA ALA A 5 -11.21 13.94 -1.15
C ALA A 5 -9.87 13.60 -1.81
N PRO A 6 -8.76 13.61 -1.06
CA PRO A 6 -7.46 13.24 -1.60
C PRO A 6 -7.43 11.77 -1.98
N SER A 7 -6.65 11.43 -3.01
CA SER A 7 -6.47 10.05 -3.48
C SER A 7 -5.02 9.73 -3.76
N ILE A 8 -4.64 8.46 -3.59
CA ILE A 8 -3.37 7.93 -4.07
C ILE A 8 -3.58 7.52 -5.52
N VAL A 9 -2.69 7.97 -6.40
CA VAL A 9 -2.78 7.69 -7.84
C VAL A 9 -1.53 7.01 -8.40
N GLU A 10 -0.39 7.17 -7.72
CA GLU A 10 0.87 6.55 -8.14
C GLU A 10 1.77 6.26 -6.94
N LEU A 11 2.49 5.14 -7.01
CA LEU A 11 3.49 4.70 -6.03
C LEU A 11 4.80 4.41 -6.75
N HIS A 12 5.90 4.94 -6.23
CA HIS A 12 7.23 4.69 -6.78
C HIS A 12 7.96 3.66 -5.91
N ILE A 13 8.41 2.58 -6.56
CA ILE A 13 8.95 1.39 -5.92
C ILE A 13 10.37 1.18 -6.41
N GLY A 14 11.29 0.95 -5.47
CA GLY A 14 12.72 0.74 -5.74
C GLY A 14 13.08 -0.64 -6.29
N ASP A 15 12.10 -1.47 -6.65
CA ASP A 15 12.32 -2.82 -7.15
C ASP A 15 12.68 -2.84 -8.63
N GLU A 16 13.43 -3.86 -9.04
CA GLU A 16 13.53 -4.21 -10.45
C GLU A 16 12.17 -4.66 -11.01
N PRO A 17 11.74 -4.19 -12.20
CA PRO A 17 10.49 -4.62 -12.83
C PRO A 17 10.32 -6.15 -12.92
N GLN A 18 11.42 -6.88 -13.08
CA GLN A 18 11.40 -8.33 -13.20
C GLN A 18 10.92 -9.03 -11.92
N VAL A 19 11.17 -8.45 -10.74
CA VAL A 19 10.66 -8.97 -9.47
C VAL A 19 9.14 -9.01 -9.49
N TRP A 20 8.51 -7.94 -9.95
CA TRP A 20 7.06 -7.83 -10.03
C TRP A 20 6.46 -8.69 -11.16
N LYS A 21 7.16 -8.84 -12.29
CA LYS A 21 6.79 -9.83 -13.32
C LYS A 21 6.79 -11.26 -12.78
N ASN A 22 7.80 -11.62 -11.98
CA ASN A 22 7.88 -12.94 -11.34
C ASN A 22 6.77 -13.15 -10.30
N LEU A 23 6.25 -12.06 -9.71
CA LEU A 23 5.04 -12.06 -8.89
C LEU A 23 3.75 -12.07 -9.70
N GLY A 24 3.82 -12.30 -11.02
CA GLY A 24 2.67 -12.48 -11.90
C GLY A 24 1.93 -11.19 -12.24
N PHE A 25 2.58 -10.03 -12.11
CA PHE A 25 2.05 -8.75 -12.59
C PHE A 25 2.39 -8.51 -14.07
N ARG A 26 1.53 -7.76 -14.76
CA ARG A 26 1.83 -7.22 -16.09
C ARG A 26 2.60 -5.92 -15.90
N VAL A 27 3.86 -5.92 -16.33
CA VAL A 27 4.76 -4.77 -16.21
C VAL A 27 5.25 -4.36 -17.58
N GLU A 28 4.96 -3.13 -17.97
CA GLU A 28 5.31 -2.53 -19.25
C GLU A 28 5.99 -1.18 -19.02
N ASN A 29 7.10 -0.90 -19.69
CA ASN A 29 7.83 0.38 -19.56
C ASN A 29 8.11 0.80 -18.10
N LYS A 30 8.52 -0.16 -17.26
CA LYS A 30 8.75 0.03 -15.82
C LYS A 30 7.51 0.49 -15.03
N ARG A 31 6.31 0.24 -15.54
CA ARG A 31 5.05 0.57 -14.90
C ARG A 31 4.12 -0.64 -14.85
N CYS A 32 3.36 -0.75 -13.78
CA CYS A 32 2.31 -1.73 -13.58
C CYS A 32 1.09 -0.99 -13.06
N ARG A 33 0.01 -0.92 -13.84
CA ARG A 33 -1.25 -0.35 -13.37
C ARG A 33 -2.09 -1.42 -12.71
N VAL A 34 -2.56 -1.15 -11.49
CA VAL A 34 -3.41 -2.04 -10.68
C VAL A 34 -4.66 -1.25 -10.30
N GLY A 35 -5.84 -1.67 -10.78
CA GLY A 35 -7.02 -0.80 -10.71
C GLY A 35 -6.76 0.47 -11.53
N THR A 36 -6.86 1.65 -10.91
CA THR A 36 -6.48 2.94 -11.51
C THR A 36 -5.10 3.44 -11.07
N ILE A 37 -4.45 2.79 -10.11
CA ILE A 37 -3.16 3.23 -9.54
C ILE A 37 -1.97 2.71 -10.34
N ASP A 38 -1.01 3.61 -10.58
CA ASP A 38 0.28 3.28 -11.15
C ASP A 38 1.30 2.85 -10.10
N LEU A 39 1.91 1.69 -10.32
CA LEU A 39 3.14 1.28 -9.66
C LEU A 39 4.29 1.53 -10.63
N VAL A 40 5.20 2.44 -10.29
CA VAL A 40 6.36 2.78 -11.13
C VAL A 40 7.64 2.27 -10.48
N PHE A 41 8.37 1.48 -11.26
CA PHE A 41 9.62 0.86 -10.86
C PHE A 41 10.78 1.79 -11.20
N ASP A 42 11.13 2.61 -10.22
CA ASP A 42 12.27 3.51 -10.25
C ASP A 42 13.13 3.24 -9.03
N GLN A 43 14.36 2.79 -9.27
CA GLN A 43 15.33 2.55 -8.21
C GLN A 43 15.72 3.85 -7.47
N GLY A 44 15.47 5.02 -8.06
CA GLY A 44 15.74 6.31 -7.45
C GLY A 44 17.16 6.41 -6.89
N SER A 45 17.35 7.26 -5.86
CA SER A 45 18.62 7.33 -5.11
C SER A 45 18.66 6.44 -3.86
N LYS A 46 17.55 5.78 -3.50
CA LYS A 46 17.39 4.99 -2.26
C LYS A 46 17.20 3.48 -2.47
N GLY A 47 17.05 3.01 -3.71
CA GLY A 47 17.22 1.61 -4.15
C GLY A 47 16.27 0.54 -3.57
N SER A 48 15.33 0.87 -2.69
CA SER A 48 14.45 -0.13 -2.05
C SER A 48 13.17 0.49 -1.46
N GLY A 49 12.14 -0.35 -1.31
CA GLY A 49 10.84 -0.04 -0.74
C GLY A 49 9.98 0.85 -1.62
N ILE A 50 8.85 1.31 -1.07
CA ILE A 50 8.03 2.36 -1.65
C ILE A 50 8.60 3.69 -1.13
N HIS A 51 9.24 4.47 -1.99
CA HIS A 51 10.02 5.64 -1.58
C HIS A 51 9.32 6.98 -1.81
N SER A 52 8.31 6.98 -2.67
CA SER A 52 7.47 8.15 -2.92
C SER A 52 6.13 7.77 -3.50
N TRP A 53 5.22 8.75 -3.53
CA TRP A 53 3.88 8.61 -4.10
C TRP A 53 3.46 9.91 -4.78
N VAL A 54 2.42 9.81 -5.61
CA VAL A 54 1.69 10.95 -6.14
C VAL A 54 0.28 10.91 -5.57
N LEU A 55 -0.14 12.06 -5.06
CA LEU A 55 -1.49 12.28 -4.56
C LEU A 55 -2.25 13.18 -5.52
N GLN A 56 -3.56 12.98 -5.59
CA GLN A 56 -4.46 13.93 -6.22
C GLN A 56 -5.33 14.60 -5.16
N ASN A 57 -5.79 15.81 -5.47
CA ASN A 57 -6.62 16.63 -4.59
C ASN A 57 -5.97 16.92 -3.21
N ALA A 58 -4.64 16.82 -3.15
CA ALA A 58 -3.84 17.07 -1.95
C ALA A 58 -3.08 18.38 -2.09
N LYS A 59 -3.46 19.40 -1.30
CA LYS A 59 -2.74 20.69 -1.26
C LYS A 59 -1.68 20.68 -0.15
N SER A 60 -0.47 21.13 -0.51
CA SER A 60 0.66 21.25 0.43
C SER A 60 0.97 19.99 1.26
N PRO A 61 1.06 18.80 0.62
CA PRO A 61 1.31 17.55 1.35
C PRO A 61 2.69 17.56 2.03
N ASN A 62 2.73 17.17 3.31
CA ASN A 62 3.98 16.96 4.04
C ASN A 62 3.88 15.68 4.89
N PHE A 63 4.62 14.66 4.47
CA PHE A 63 4.65 13.33 5.07
C PHE A 63 6.06 12.98 5.56
N GLY A 64 6.72 13.96 6.19
CA GLY A 64 8.05 13.81 6.75
C GLY A 64 9.08 13.45 5.68
N SER A 65 9.67 12.27 5.78
CA SER A 65 10.70 11.78 4.85
C SER A 65 10.15 11.20 3.54
N ILE A 66 8.84 11.02 3.41
CA ILE A 66 8.21 10.48 2.20
C ILE A 66 8.09 11.60 1.17
N LYS A 67 8.82 11.50 0.06
CA LYS A 67 8.68 12.44 -1.05
C LYS A 67 7.26 12.34 -1.61
N THR A 68 6.54 13.45 -1.55
CA THR A 68 5.14 13.52 -1.97
C THR A 68 4.99 14.51 -3.10
N MET A 69 4.36 14.07 -4.18
CA MET A 69 4.00 14.91 -5.32
C MET A 69 2.49 15.04 -5.37
N SER A 70 2.02 16.14 -5.96
CA SER A 70 0.60 16.31 -6.27
C SER A 70 0.42 16.33 -7.78
N GLN A 71 -0.68 15.75 -8.27
CA GLN A 71 -1.12 15.91 -9.65
C GLN A 71 -2.59 16.30 -9.69
N ASP A 72 -2.95 17.10 -10.68
CA ASP A 72 -4.33 17.57 -10.87
C ASP A 72 -5.13 16.70 -11.85
N PHE A 73 -4.46 15.86 -12.64
CA PHE A 73 -5.12 15.03 -13.66
C PHE A 73 -5.56 13.66 -13.12
N LEU A 74 -6.80 13.27 -13.44
CA LEU A 74 -7.36 11.95 -13.21
C LEU A 74 -7.00 11.02 -14.38
N SER A 75 -6.18 10.00 -14.13
CA SER A 75 -6.20 8.81 -14.99
C SER A 75 -7.42 7.96 -14.58
N THR A 76 -8.35 7.75 -15.50
CA THR A 76 -9.55 6.91 -15.27
C THR A 76 -9.46 5.53 -15.92
N GLU A 77 -8.31 5.21 -16.52
CA GLU A 77 -8.09 3.90 -17.12
C GLU A 77 -7.94 2.83 -16.04
N VAL A 78 -8.85 1.86 -16.05
CA VAL A 78 -8.82 0.71 -15.14
C VAL A 78 -8.07 -0.42 -15.83
N ALA A 79 -7.02 -0.94 -15.21
CA ALA A 79 -6.30 -2.11 -15.70
C ALA A 79 -7.19 -3.36 -15.68
N SER A 80 -7.01 -4.23 -16.67
CA SER A 80 -7.51 -5.60 -16.58
C SER A 80 -6.81 -6.37 -15.46
N ASP A 81 -7.48 -7.39 -14.92
CA ASP A 81 -6.88 -8.31 -13.95
C ASP A 81 -5.51 -8.84 -14.43
N HIS A 82 -4.55 -8.89 -13.50
CA HIS A 82 -3.22 -9.43 -13.73
C HIS A 82 -3.22 -10.96 -13.78
N PRO A 83 -2.19 -11.59 -14.38
CA PRO A 83 -2.04 -13.05 -14.41
C PRO A 83 -2.11 -13.74 -13.05
N ASN A 84 -1.67 -13.08 -11.98
CA ASN A 84 -1.81 -13.56 -10.60
C ASN A 84 -3.21 -13.36 -9.98
N GLY A 85 -4.18 -12.92 -10.76
CA GLY A 85 -5.56 -12.66 -10.33
C GLY A 85 -5.74 -11.34 -9.58
N CYS A 86 -4.70 -10.49 -9.50
CA CYS A 86 -4.80 -9.18 -8.86
C CYS A 86 -5.62 -8.21 -9.70
N PHE A 87 -6.57 -7.53 -9.06
CA PHE A 87 -7.46 -6.57 -9.72
C PHE A 87 -7.47 -5.19 -9.04
N GLY A 88 -6.80 -5.04 -7.89
CA GLY A 88 -6.83 -3.81 -7.10
C GLY A 88 -5.83 -3.85 -5.96
N ILE A 89 -5.61 -2.69 -5.34
CA ILE A 89 -4.87 -2.55 -4.08
C ILE A 89 -5.92 -2.43 -2.97
N ASP A 90 -5.90 -3.34 -1.99
CA ASP A 90 -6.79 -3.27 -0.82
C ASP A 90 -6.36 -2.11 0.09
N HIS A 91 -5.07 -2.09 0.46
CA HIS A 91 -4.51 -0.99 1.25
C HIS A 91 -3.01 -0.80 1.05
N VAL A 92 -2.57 0.44 1.33
CA VAL A 92 -1.18 0.85 1.50
C VAL A 92 -0.95 1.08 2.99
N VAL A 93 0.15 0.59 3.54
CA VAL A 93 0.48 0.80 4.95
C VAL A 93 1.45 1.96 5.10
N MET A 94 1.07 2.99 5.84
CA MET A 94 1.97 4.08 6.25
C MET A 94 2.33 3.94 7.72
N ARG A 95 3.63 3.82 7.99
CA ARG A 95 4.18 3.86 9.35
C ARG A 95 4.72 5.26 9.66
N VAL A 96 4.41 5.74 10.85
CA VAL A 96 4.84 7.06 11.33
C VAL A 96 5.51 6.93 12.72
N PRO A 97 6.40 7.87 13.08
CA PRO A 97 7.05 7.87 14.40
C PRO A 97 6.12 8.27 15.54
N GLU A 98 4.98 8.89 15.24
CA GLU A 98 3.95 9.28 16.21
C GLU A 98 2.62 9.35 15.46
N PHE A 99 1.60 8.64 15.94
CA PHE A 99 0.32 8.52 15.25
C PHE A 99 -0.35 9.89 15.01
N SER A 100 -0.31 10.76 16.02
CA SER A 100 -0.89 12.12 15.97
C SER A 100 -0.33 12.94 14.80
N ARG A 101 0.97 12.82 14.50
CA ARG A 101 1.61 13.51 13.37
C ARG A 101 1.12 13.00 12.03
N GLY A 102 0.98 11.68 11.90
CA GLY A 102 0.40 11.03 10.72
C GLY A 102 -1.03 11.51 10.46
N ARG A 103 -1.85 11.52 11.52
CA ARG A 103 -3.23 12.01 11.48
C ARG A 103 -3.29 13.47 11.02
N MET A 104 -2.54 14.36 11.65
CA MET A 104 -2.53 15.79 11.29
C MET A 104 -2.08 16.01 9.83
N ALA A 105 -1.10 15.24 9.34
CA ALA A 105 -0.64 15.35 7.95
C ALA A 105 -1.75 14.96 6.95
N LEU A 106 -2.51 13.91 7.24
CA LEU A 106 -3.63 13.47 6.43
C LEU A 106 -4.81 14.46 6.48
N GLU A 107 -5.19 14.92 7.67
CA GLU A 107 -6.27 15.90 7.84
C GLU A 107 -5.95 17.23 7.13
N LYS A 108 -4.68 17.64 7.12
CA LYS A 108 -4.23 18.87 6.43
C LYS A 108 -4.43 18.81 4.92
N ILE A 109 -4.38 17.63 4.31
CA ILE A 109 -4.66 17.44 2.88
C ILE A 109 -6.15 17.15 2.61
N GLY A 110 -7.01 17.23 3.63
CA GLY A 110 -8.45 17.03 3.50
C GLY A 110 -8.92 15.58 3.65
N ALA A 111 -8.06 14.66 4.08
CA ALA A 111 -8.47 13.29 4.37
C ALA A 111 -9.25 13.22 5.69
N LEU A 112 -10.22 12.32 5.75
CA LEU A 112 -11.01 12.07 6.96
C LEU A 112 -10.40 10.91 7.73
N VAL A 113 -9.75 11.21 8.86
CA VAL A 113 -9.17 10.19 9.74
C VAL A 113 -10.16 9.86 10.85
N GLY A 114 -10.67 8.63 10.87
CA GLY A 114 -11.55 8.16 11.95
C GLY A 114 -10.83 8.02 13.29
N GLU A 115 -11.57 7.65 14.34
CA GLU A 115 -10.96 7.32 15.63
C GLU A 115 -9.98 6.13 15.48
N PRO A 116 -8.80 6.20 16.11
CA PRO A 116 -7.84 5.11 16.05
C PRO A 116 -8.24 3.91 16.91
N GLU A 117 -7.80 2.73 16.49
CA GLU A 117 -7.88 1.49 17.27
C GLU A 117 -6.49 1.12 17.78
N ALA A 118 -6.38 0.71 19.04
CA ALA A 118 -5.16 0.15 19.59
C ALA A 118 -4.98 -1.31 19.13
N ILE A 119 -3.84 -1.63 18.52
CA ILE A 119 -3.55 -2.94 17.94
C ILE A 119 -2.41 -3.71 18.64
N SER A 120 -1.68 -3.06 19.55
CA SER A 120 -0.63 -3.68 20.37
C SER A 120 -1.22 -4.52 21.49
N LYS A 121 -0.69 -5.73 21.71
CA LYS A 121 -1.07 -6.61 22.84
C LYS A 121 -0.17 -6.46 24.06
N SER A 122 1.04 -5.96 23.87
CA SER A 122 2.04 -5.69 24.91
C SER A 122 3.06 -4.68 24.39
N GLY A 123 3.77 -3.99 25.30
CA GLY A 123 4.70 -2.92 24.95
C GLY A 123 4.00 -1.57 24.69
N PRO A 124 4.66 -0.62 24.00
CA PRO A 124 4.08 0.68 23.68
C PRO A 124 2.78 0.57 22.88
N THR A 125 1.81 1.44 23.18
CA THR A 125 0.53 1.50 22.48
C THR A 125 0.76 1.80 20.99
N ILE A 126 0.37 0.89 20.11
CA ILE A 126 0.36 1.10 18.66
C ILE A 126 -1.08 1.34 18.21
N LEU A 127 -1.28 2.46 17.54
CA LEU A 127 -2.57 2.91 17.02
C LEU A 127 -2.67 2.68 15.51
N ARG A 128 -3.88 2.40 15.05
CA ARG A 128 -4.22 2.21 13.63
C ARG A 128 -5.48 2.98 13.26
N SER A 129 -5.48 3.61 12.09
CA SER A 129 -6.70 4.04 11.40
C SER A 129 -6.66 3.67 9.93
N ALA A 130 -7.83 3.29 9.38
CA ALA A 130 -8.04 3.13 7.95
C ALA A 130 -8.56 4.46 7.38
N VAL A 131 -7.89 4.99 6.36
CA VAL A 131 -8.20 6.29 5.74
C VAL A 131 -8.46 6.09 4.26
N ASN A 132 -9.67 6.45 3.81
CA ASN A 132 -10.01 6.34 2.38
C ASN A 132 -9.21 7.37 1.58
N MET A 133 -8.46 6.90 0.58
CA MET A 133 -7.61 7.70 -0.29
C MET A 133 -7.89 7.36 -1.77
N GLY A 134 -9.13 7.56 -2.20
CA GLY A 134 -9.61 7.16 -3.54
C GLY A 134 -10.05 5.70 -3.58
N GLU A 135 -9.50 4.93 -4.52
CA GLU A 135 -9.82 3.49 -4.63
C GLU A 135 -9.12 2.63 -3.56
N VAL A 136 -8.15 3.21 -2.84
CA VAL A 136 -7.31 2.51 -1.85
C VAL A 136 -7.54 3.04 -0.44
N VAL A 137 -7.45 2.14 0.52
CA VAL A 137 -7.33 2.50 1.94
C VAL A 137 -5.86 2.73 2.29
N LEU A 138 -5.54 3.88 2.88
CA LEU A 138 -4.29 4.08 3.57
C LEU A 138 -4.45 3.64 5.03
N GLU A 139 -3.77 2.57 5.41
CA GLU A 139 -3.67 2.14 6.81
C GLU A 139 -2.55 2.94 7.49
N LEU A 140 -2.94 3.94 8.28
CA LEU A 140 -2.03 4.70 9.13
C LEU A 140 -1.74 3.89 10.39
N ILE A 141 -0.46 3.63 10.66
CA ILE A 141 0.01 2.93 11.87
C ILE A 141 1.12 3.74 12.52
N GLY A 142 1.06 3.90 13.84
CA GLY A 142 2.14 4.53 14.60
C GLY A 142 1.95 4.35 16.09
N PRO A 143 3.00 4.59 16.89
CA PRO A 143 2.87 4.61 18.34
C PRO A 143 2.05 5.82 18.80
N GLU A 144 1.39 5.70 19.94
CA GLU A 144 0.67 6.80 20.60
C GLU A 144 1.63 7.91 21.02
N GLU A 145 2.79 7.54 21.57
CA GLU A 145 3.89 8.44 21.92
C GLU A 145 5.00 8.41 20.86
N LEU A 146 5.77 9.51 20.76
CA LEU A 146 6.86 9.62 19.79
C LEU A 146 7.93 8.54 19.98
N ASP A 147 8.15 7.73 18.94
CA ASP A 147 9.34 6.89 18.79
C ASP A 147 10.43 7.70 18.05
N PRO A 148 11.54 8.07 18.72
CA PRO A 148 12.59 8.90 18.12
C PRO A 148 13.45 8.18 17.09
N ILE A 149 13.37 6.85 16.99
CA ILE A 149 14.15 6.02 16.07
C ILE A 149 13.33 5.70 14.81
N ALA A 150 12.00 5.67 14.93
CA ALA A 150 11.10 5.46 13.81
C ALA A 150 11.14 6.63 12.80
N SER A 151 10.87 6.32 11.53
CA SER A 151 10.74 7.31 10.45
C SER A 151 9.45 7.09 9.69
N TRP A 152 9.08 8.08 8.86
CA TRP A 152 7.93 7.96 7.99
C TRP A 152 8.25 6.99 6.84
N ALA A 153 7.42 5.96 6.66
CA ALA A 153 7.60 4.98 5.61
C ALA A 153 6.27 4.51 5.03
N LEU A 154 6.22 4.41 3.70
CA LEU A 154 5.24 3.58 3.00
C LEU A 154 5.78 2.15 3.06
N TRP A 155 5.30 1.39 4.03
CA TRP A 155 5.92 0.12 4.43
C TRP A 155 5.59 -1.03 3.47
N GLY A 156 4.35 -1.09 2.98
CA GLY A 156 3.90 -2.22 2.19
C GLY A 156 2.52 -2.05 1.58
N LEU A 157 2.16 -3.06 0.80
CA LEU A 157 0.95 -3.16 -0.01
C LEU A 157 0.23 -4.46 0.28
N VAL A 158 -1.09 -4.37 0.32
CA VAL A 158 -1.95 -5.55 0.26
C VAL A 158 -2.77 -5.47 -1.01
N MET A 159 -2.61 -6.48 -1.85
CA MET A 159 -3.18 -6.57 -3.19
C MET A 159 -4.46 -7.40 -3.12
N SER A 160 -5.55 -6.91 -3.69
CA SER A 160 -6.79 -7.66 -3.83
C SER A 160 -6.69 -8.63 -5.01
N VAL A 161 -6.96 -9.91 -4.76
CA VAL A 161 -6.99 -10.97 -5.78
C VAL A 161 -8.34 -11.67 -5.81
N ARG A 162 -8.69 -12.23 -6.98
CA ARG A 162 -9.97 -12.95 -7.17
C ARG A 162 -10.09 -14.17 -6.27
N GLU A 163 -9.03 -14.98 -6.19
CA GLU A 163 -8.95 -16.18 -5.35
C GLU A 163 -7.51 -16.32 -4.85
N VAL A 164 -7.32 -16.31 -3.52
CA VAL A 164 -5.97 -16.26 -2.94
C VAL A 164 -5.23 -17.59 -3.08
N ASP A 165 -5.95 -18.72 -3.11
CA ASP A 165 -5.36 -20.04 -3.26
C ASP A 165 -4.79 -20.24 -4.68
N GLU A 166 -5.50 -19.80 -5.72
CA GLU A 166 -4.98 -19.85 -7.10
C GLU A 166 -3.81 -18.88 -7.30
N CYS A 167 -3.86 -17.68 -6.69
CA CYS A 167 -2.72 -16.78 -6.65
C CYS A 167 -1.51 -17.44 -5.97
N ALA A 168 -1.70 -18.05 -4.80
CA ALA A 168 -0.63 -18.71 -4.06
C ALA A 168 -0.05 -19.91 -4.81
N LYS A 169 -0.91 -20.68 -5.49
CA LYS A 169 -0.51 -21.82 -6.32
C LYS A 169 0.32 -21.38 -7.53
N LEU A 170 -0.05 -20.28 -8.18
CA LEU A 170 0.73 -19.69 -9.28
C LEU A 170 2.12 -19.25 -8.80
N LEU A 171 2.18 -18.56 -7.65
CA LEU A 171 3.42 -17.99 -7.13
C LEU A 171 4.32 -19.00 -6.41
N GLY A 172 3.77 -20.14 -6.02
CA GLY A 172 4.49 -21.26 -5.42
C GLY A 172 5.39 -20.82 -4.26
N PRO A 173 6.72 -21.05 -4.35
CA PRO A 173 7.64 -20.75 -3.25
C PRO A 173 7.83 -19.26 -2.98
N ALA A 174 7.39 -18.36 -3.86
CA ALA A 174 7.53 -16.91 -3.65
C ALA A 174 6.62 -16.38 -2.53
N VAL A 175 5.64 -17.16 -2.08
CA VAL A 175 4.68 -16.75 -1.03
C VAL A 175 4.63 -17.72 0.16
N GLY A 176 4.11 -17.21 1.27
CA GLY A 176 3.79 -17.97 2.48
C GLY A 176 2.63 -18.96 2.30
N LYS A 177 2.32 -19.70 3.37
CA LYS A 177 1.08 -20.47 3.44
C LYS A 177 -0.11 -19.50 3.44
N VAL A 178 -1.15 -19.83 2.70
CA VAL A 178 -2.45 -19.17 2.79
C VAL A 178 -3.00 -19.38 4.19
N LYS A 179 -3.51 -18.31 4.81
CA LYS A 179 -4.12 -18.34 6.14
C LYS A 179 -5.37 -17.45 6.18
N PRO A 180 -6.30 -17.69 7.13
CA PRO A 180 -7.41 -16.77 7.36
C PRO A 180 -6.91 -15.35 7.60
N ALA A 181 -7.55 -14.38 6.95
CA ALA A 181 -7.30 -12.96 7.20
C ALA A 181 -8.16 -12.47 8.38
N VAL A 182 -7.84 -11.30 8.91
CA VAL A 182 -8.67 -10.64 9.94
C VAL A 182 -10.03 -10.23 9.36
N GLN A 183 -10.05 -9.90 8.06
CA GLN A 183 -11.25 -9.59 7.31
C GLN A 183 -12.10 -10.85 7.13
N LYS A 184 -13.39 -10.76 7.48
CA LYS A 184 -14.35 -11.87 7.36
C LYS A 184 -14.38 -12.42 5.94
N ASN A 185 -14.39 -13.75 5.82
CA ASN A 185 -14.46 -14.49 4.54
C ASN A 185 -13.29 -14.22 3.58
N LYS A 186 -12.17 -13.67 4.05
CA LYS A 186 -10.95 -13.50 3.25
C LYS A 186 -9.81 -14.34 3.83
N CYS A 187 -8.91 -14.75 2.95
CA CYS A 187 -7.64 -15.38 3.25
C CYS A 187 -6.52 -14.50 2.70
N ILE A 188 -5.33 -14.65 3.28
CA ILE A 188 -4.15 -13.86 2.95
C ILE A 188 -2.93 -14.77 2.77
N THR A 189 -2.08 -14.43 1.80
CA THR A 189 -0.70 -14.93 1.74
C THR A 189 0.28 -13.77 1.59
N THR A 190 1.49 -13.92 2.08
CA THR A 190 2.51 -12.87 2.10
C THR A 190 3.67 -13.25 1.20
N VAL A 191 4.15 -12.32 0.38
CA VAL A 191 5.37 -12.49 -0.41
C VAL A 191 6.56 -12.69 0.53
N ARG A 192 7.37 -13.69 0.24
CA ARG A 192 8.57 -13.97 1.01
C ARG A 192 9.70 -13.06 0.59
N LYS A 193 10.62 -12.78 1.52
CA LYS A 193 11.79 -11.93 1.26
C LYS A 193 12.65 -12.49 0.12
N GLU A 194 12.73 -13.81 0.00
CA GLU A 194 13.51 -14.50 -1.04
C GLU A 194 12.97 -14.26 -2.45
N ALA A 195 11.72 -13.78 -2.60
CA ALA A 195 11.16 -13.39 -3.89
C ALA A 195 11.74 -12.07 -4.44
N GLY A 196 12.53 -11.34 -3.64
CA GLY A 196 13.28 -10.16 -4.07
C GLY A 196 12.52 -8.83 -4.02
N ALA A 197 11.24 -8.83 -3.64
CA ALA A 197 10.50 -7.59 -3.43
C ALA A 197 11.03 -6.85 -2.20
N SER A 198 11.36 -5.57 -2.35
CA SER A 198 11.85 -4.73 -1.26
C SER A 198 10.71 -4.09 -0.45
N ALA A 199 9.54 -3.90 -1.05
CA ALA A 199 8.32 -3.56 -0.32
C ALA A 199 7.70 -4.82 0.31
N ALA A 200 7.07 -4.67 1.48
CA ALA A 200 6.25 -5.75 2.03
C ALA A 200 4.98 -5.91 1.17
N ILE A 201 4.72 -7.11 0.64
CA ILE A 201 3.57 -7.37 -0.24
C ILE A 201 2.78 -8.56 0.31
N ALA A 202 1.46 -8.43 0.33
CA ALA A 202 0.56 -9.55 0.57
C ALA A 202 -0.58 -9.57 -0.45
N PHE A 203 -1.14 -10.76 -0.68
CA PHE A 203 -2.32 -10.98 -1.51
C PHE A 203 -3.49 -11.38 -0.64
N LEU A 204 -4.60 -10.68 -0.78
CA LEU A 204 -5.82 -10.84 0.00
C LEU A 204 -6.98 -11.12 -0.95
N GLY A 205 -7.74 -12.17 -0.68
CA GLY A 205 -8.89 -12.56 -1.50
C GLY A 205 -9.76 -13.57 -0.78
N PRO A 206 -10.92 -13.95 -1.33
CA PRO A 206 -11.62 -15.12 -0.83
C PRO A 206 -10.76 -16.38 -1.02
N PRO A 207 -10.99 -17.43 -0.21
CA PRO A 207 -10.45 -18.75 -0.52
C PRO A 207 -11.02 -19.26 -1.86
N ALA A 208 -10.37 -20.23 -2.48
CA ALA A 208 -10.92 -20.93 -3.64
C ALA A 208 -12.29 -21.54 -3.30
N LYS A 209 -13.20 -21.54 -4.29
CA LYS A 209 -14.53 -22.14 -4.18
C LYS A 209 -14.49 -23.66 -4.08
#